data_AF-A0A8B9T315-F1
#
_entry.id   AF-A0A8B9T315-F1
#
_cell.length_a   1.000
_cell.length_b   1.000
_cell.length_c   1.000
_cell.angle_alpha   90.00
_cell.angle_beta   90.00
_cell.angle_gamma   90.00
#
_symmetry.space_group_name_H-M   'P 1'
#
loop_
_entity.id
_entity.type
_entity.pdbx_description
1 polymer ?
#
loop_
_entity_poly.entity_id
_entity_poly.type
_entity_poly.pdbx_seq_one_letter_code
_entity_poly.pdbx_strand_id
1 'polypeptide(L)'
;MDGARTAGMARAVLERARRRRREEEAREQRAREPPARLSAAFASLGGLLQRAAAECEEYYRCVPAWSCNEHEVKHICRYHSRQAGEEEFKPSKEEKNASTVESSQATTRPQRTRKASRDIYIEVSPGTYSITATSEDMVKQTHVVDVSAGQSIDLTFVL
;
A
#
# COMPACT_ATOMS: atom_id res chain seq x y z
N MET A 1 -75.33 36.72 -16.63
CA MET A 1 -74.55 35.77 -17.46
C MET A 1 -73.24 35.45 -16.73
N ASP A 2 -73.31 35.04 -15.46
CA ASP A 2 -72.13 35.05 -14.56
C ASP A 2 -71.64 33.65 -14.14
N GLY A 3 -72.48 32.62 -14.29
CA GLY A 3 -72.13 31.24 -13.95
C GLY A 3 -71.03 30.63 -14.83
N ALA A 4 -70.94 31.04 -16.10
CA ALA A 4 -69.90 30.53 -17.01
C ALA A 4 -68.51 31.11 -16.68
N ARG A 5 -68.45 32.35 -16.17
CA ARG A 5 -67.19 33.03 -15.81
C ARG A 5 -66.59 32.46 -14.53
N THR A 6 -67.41 32.20 -13.52
CA THR A 6 -66.97 31.61 -12.24
C THR A 6 -66.51 30.16 -12.40
N ALA A 7 -67.20 29.37 -13.24
CA ALA A 7 -66.79 28.00 -13.58
C ALA A 7 -65.42 27.95 -14.28
N GLY A 8 -65.13 28.90 -15.18
CA GLY A 8 -63.83 29.03 -15.84
C GLY A 8 -62.69 29.34 -14.86
N MET A 9 -62.94 30.25 -13.91
CA MET A 9 -61.97 30.58 -12.87
C MET A 9 -61.68 29.40 -11.93
N ALA A 10 -62.72 28.68 -11.50
CA ALA A 10 -62.57 27.49 -10.65
C ALA A 10 -61.70 26.42 -11.33
N ARG A 11 -61.92 26.17 -12.64
CA ARG A 11 -61.13 25.21 -13.41
C ARG A 11 -59.66 25.64 -13.55
N ALA A 12 -59.40 26.92 -13.77
CA ALA A 12 -58.04 27.46 -13.86
C ALA A 12 -57.26 27.34 -12.54
N VAL A 13 -57.93 27.52 -11.39
CA VAL A 13 -57.34 27.34 -10.06
C VAL A 13 -56.94 25.88 -9.83
N LEU A 14 -57.81 24.93 -10.18
CA LEU A 14 -57.53 23.50 -10.06
C LEU A 14 -56.36 23.06 -10.95
N GLU A 15 -56.30 23.53 -12.19
CA GLU A 15 -55.17 23.23 -13.09
C GLU A 15 -53.85 23.80 -12.56
N ARG A 16 -53.88 25.02 -11.99
CA ARG A 16 -52.69 25.61 -11.36
C ARG A 16 -52.26 24.86 -10.11
N ALA A 17 -53.20 24.37 -9.30
CA ALA A 17 -52.90 23.54 -8.14
C ALA A 17 -52.30 22.19 -8.55
N ARG A 18 -52.83 21.55 -9.58
CA ARG A 18 -52.27 20.32 -10.17
C ARG A 18 -50.86 20.52 -10.70
N ARG A 19 -50.61 21.64 -11.39
CA ARG A 19 -49.27 21.97 -11.90
C ARG A 19 -48.27 22.16 -10.76
N ARG A 20 -48.65 22.90 -9.71
CA ARG A 20 -47.80 23.08 -8.51
C ARG A 20 -47.47 21.76 -7.81
N ARG A 21 -48.47 20.89 -7.64
CA ARG A 21 -48.26 19.55 -7.08
C ARG A 21 -47.26 18.74 -7.92
N ARG A 22 -47.42 18.72 -9.25
CA ARG A 22 -46.47 18.02 -10.14
C ARG A 22 -45.07 18.61 -10.08
N GLU A 23 -44.95 19.93 -10.00
CA GLU A 23 -43.66 20.63 -9.88
C GLU A 23 -43.00 20.38 -8.51
N GLU A 24 -43.78 20.26 -7.45
CA GLU A 24 -43.34 19.90 -6.10
C GLU A 24 -42.90 18.44 -6.04
N GLU A 25 -43.69 17.50 -6.57
CA GLU A 25 -43.34 16.08 -6.71
C GLU A 25 -42.04 15.90 -7.53
N ALA A 26 -41.87 16.64 -8.63
CA ALA A 26 -40.63 16.60 -9.42
C ALA A 26 -39.43 17.18 -8.66
N ARG A 27 -39.63 18.23 -7.85
CA ARG A 27 -38.58 18.79 -6.99
C ARG A 27 -38.20 17.85 -5.86
N GLU A 28 -39.16 17.20 -5.21
CA GLU A 28 -38.91 16.18 -4.19
C GLU A 28 -38.19 14.97 -4.79
N GLN A 29 -38.58 14.55 -5.99
CA GLN A 29 -37.92 13.46 -6.70
C GLN A 29 -36.49 13.81 -7.12
N ARG A 30 -36.22 15.08 -7.46
CA ARG A 30 -34.87 15.61 -7.71
C ARG A 30 -34.06 15.83 -6.43
N ALA A 31 -34.69 16.21 -5.33
CA ALA A 31 -34.05 16.39 -4.02
C ALA A 31 -33.76 15.06 -3.33
N ARG A 32 -34.53 14.02 -3.65
CA ARG A 32 -34.22 12.61 -3.41
C ARG A 32 -33.15 12.13 -4.39
N GLU A 33 -32.12 12.94 -4.65
CA GLU A 33 -30.87 12.40 -5.19
C GLU A 33 -30.44 11.29 -4.24
N PRO A 34 -30.45 10.02 -4.70
CA PRO A 34 -30.35 8.94 -3.76
C PRO A 34 -28.93 8.98 -3.16
N PRO A 35 -28.77 8.75 -1.85
CA PRO A 35 -27.44 8.59 -1.24
C PRO A 35 -26.57 7.58 -2.01
N ALA A 36 -27.22 6.66 -2.74
CA ALA A 36 -26.62 5.74 -3.70
C ALA A 36 -25.79 6.41 -4.82
N ARG A 37 -26.14 7.61 -5.30
CA ARG A 37 -25.39 8.29 -6.37
C ARG A 37 -24.09 8.91 -5.85
N LEU A 38 -24.13 9.49 -4.65
CA LEU A 38 -22.93 9.99 -3.98
C LEU A 38 -22.03 8.84 -3.55
N SER A 39 -22.58 7.77 -2.96
CA SER A 39 -21.79 6.59 -2.60
C SER A 39 -21.16 5.92 -3.81
N ALA A 40 -21.86 5.85 -4.95
CA ALA A 40 -21.30 5.37 -6.21
C ALA A 40 -20.17 6.26 -6.74
N ALA A 41 -20.28 7.58 -6.61
CA ALA A 41 -19.22 8.51 -6.98
C ALA A 41 -17.98 8.33 -6.10
N PHE A 42 -18.14 8.21 -4.78
CA PHE A 42 -17.03 7.92 -3.86
C PHE A 42 -16.42 6.55 -4.11
N ALA A 43 -17.21 5.52 -4.39
CA ALA A 43 -16.70 4.21 -4.77
C ALA A 43 -15.87 4.28 -6.07
N SER A 44 -16.31 5.09 -7.04
CA SER A 44 -15.57 5.31 -8.29
C SER A 44 -14.24 6.02 -8.04
N LEU A 45 -14.24 7.06 -7.20
CA LEU A 45 -13.01 7.74 -6.77
C LEU A 45 -12.08 6.80 -6.01
N GLY A 46 -12.61 5.98 -5.09
CA GLY A 46 -11.85 4.97 -4.36
C GLY A 46 -11.19 3.97 -5.32
N GLY A 47 -11.93 3.50 -6.33
CA GLY A 47 -11.38 2.61 -7.36
C GLY A 47 -10.29 3.27 -8.22
N LEU A 48 -10.41 4.57 -8.54
CA LEU A 48 -9.36 5.33 -9.23
C LEU A 48 -8.10 5.45 -8.38
N LEU A 49 -8.25 5.82 -7.09
CA LEU A 49 -7.13 5.95 -6.17
C LEU A 49 -6.43 4.61 -5.94
N GLN A 50 -7.19 3.52 -5.84
CA GLN A 50 -6.62 2.18 -5.70
C GLN A 50 -5.84 1.76 -6.94
N ARG A 51 -6.34 2.04 -8.15
CA ARG A 51 -5.59 1.78 -9.40
C ARG A 51 -4.31 2.60 -9.46
N ALA A 52 -4.38 3.89 -9.13
CA ALA A 52 -3.21 4.76 -9.11
C ALA A 52 -2.15 4.27 -8.09
N ALA A 53 -2.58 3.78 -6.92
CA ALA A 53 -1.68 3.19 -5.92
C ALA A 53 -1.02 1.90 -6.41
N ALA A 54 -1.77 1.04 -7.12
CA ALA A 54 -1.24 -0.20 -7.70
C ALA A 54 -0.24 0.07 -8.84
N GLU A 55 -0.54 1.02 -9.73
CA GLU A 55 0.39 1.45 -10.78
C GLU A 55 1.68 2.04 -10.18
N CYS A 56 1.56 2.78 -9.09
CA CYS A 56 2.70 3.30 -8.34
C CYS A 56 3.57 2.18 -7.78
N GLU A 57 2.96 1.16 -7.17
CA GLU A 57 3.67 -0.02 -6.67
C GLU A 57 4.41 -0.75 -7.80
N GLU A 58 3.75 -0.98 -8.93
CA GLU A 58 4.34 -1.67 -10.09
C GLU A 58 5.51 -0.89 -10.68
N TYR A 59 5.38 0.43 -10.80
CA TYR A 59 6.45 1.31 -11.26
C TYR A 59 7.68 1.19 -10.36
N TYR A 60 7.53 1.39 -9.05
CA TYR A 60 8.67 1.37 -8.12
C TYR A 60 9.21 -0.03 -7.84
N ARG A 61 8.47 -1.08 -8.17
CA ARG A 61 9.00 -2.46 -8.18
C ARG A 61 10.05 -2.66 -9.28
N CYS A 62 9.89 -2.00 -10.42
CA CYS A 62 10.74 -2.16 -11.59
C CYS A 62 11.85 -1.10 -11.69
N VAL A 63 11.69 0.04 -11.03
CA VAL A 63 12.64 1.16 -11.07
C VAL A 63 13.77 0.94 -10.06
N PRO A 64 15.04 0.99 -10.49
CA PRO A 64 16.19 0.87 -9.58
C PRO A 64 16.24 1.99 -8.54
N ALA A 65 16.70 1.69 -7.32
CA ALA A 65 16.77 2.66 -6.23
C ALA A 65 17.65 3.90 -6.53
N TRP A 66 18.61 3.81 -7.44
CA TRP A 66 19.51 4.91 -7.79
C TRP A 66 18.88 5.96 -8.71
N SER A 67 17.77 5.65 -9.37
CA SER A 67 17.03 6.62 -10.19
C SER A 67 15.95 7.38 -9.40
N CYS A 68 15.71 7.01 -8.15
CA CYS A 68 14.71 7.67 -7.31
C CYS A 68 15.26 8.96 -6.70
N ASN A 69 14.54 10.07 -6.84
CA ASN A 69 14.86 11.31 -6.15
C ASN A 69 14.42 11.26 -4.67
N GLU A 70 14.84 12.24 -3.86
CA GLU A 70 14.54 12.25 -2.42
C GLU A 70 13.04 12.22 -2.08
N HIS A 71 12.19 12.80 -2.92
CA HIS A 71 10.74 12.80 -2.72
C HIS A 71 10.13 11.42 -3.01
N GLU A 72 10.61 10.75 -4.05
CA GLU A 72 10.22 9.38 -4.39
C GLU A 72 10.66 8.41 -3.30
N VAL A 73 11.88 8.55 -2.78
CA VAL A 73 12.35 7.75 -1.64
C VAL A 73 11.45 7.95 -0.41
N LYS A 74 11.11 9.20 -0.07
CA LYS A 74 10.16 9.50 1.03
C LYS A 74 8.77 8.89 0.79
N HIS A 75 8.29 8.92 -0.45
CA HIS A 75 7.02 8.32 -0.83
C HIS A 75 7.04 6.79 -0.65
N ILE A 76 8.03 6.11 -1.24
CA ILE A 76 8.20 4.66 -1.15
C ILE A 76 8.28 4.23 0.32
N CYS A 77 9.09 4.90 1.13
CA CYS A 77 9.22 4.60 2.55
C CYS A 77 7.95 4.83 3.37
N ARG A 78 7.03 5.69 2.92
CA ARG A 78 5.79 5.99 3.66
C ARG A 78 4.64 5.06 3.27
N TYR A 79 4.57 4.66 2.01
CA TYR A 79 3.40 3.97 1.44
C TYR A 79 3.68 2.55 0.97
N HIS A 80 4.94 2.21 0.65
CA HIS A 80 5.33 0.92 0.08
C HIS A 80 6.44 0.21 0.87
N SER A 81 6.86 0.74 2.02
CA SER A 81 7.72 0.03 2.94
C SER A 81 6.99 -1.25 3.36
N ARG A 82 7.41 -2.37 2.78
CA ARG A 82 6.85 -3.71 3.00
C ARG A 82 6.84 -3.95 4.51
N GLN A 83 5.69 -3.77 5.14
CA GLN A 83 5.52 -4.04 6.56
C GLN A 83 5.78 -5.54 6.72
N ALA A 84 6.85 -5.89 7.45
CA ALA A 84 7.27 -7.26 7.72
C ALA A 84 6.31 -7.94 8.73
N GLY A 85 5.00 -7.88 8.49
CA GLY A 85 3.95 -8.24 9.45
C GLY A 85 2.87 -9.19 8.92
N GLU A 86 3.01 -9.73 7.71
CA GLU A 86 2.05 -10.66 7.13
C GLU A 86 2.73 -11.97 6.70
N GLU A 87 3.43 -12.63 7.62
CA GLU A 87 3.58 -14.09 7.54
C GLU A 87 2.76 -14.73 8.67
N GLU A 88 1.64 -15.31 8.25
CA GLU A 88 0.65 -16.05 9.01
C GLU A 88 1.28 -17.29 9.68
N PHE A 89 1.77 -17.14 10.91
CA PHE A 89 2.31 -18.26 11.69
C PHE A 89 1.15 -19.03 12.37
N LYS A 90 0.75 -20.16 11.77
CA LYS A 90 -0.15 -21.14 12.41
C LYS A 90 0.63 -21.92 13.48
N PRO A 91 0.20 -21.98 14.75
CA PRO A 91 0.85 -22.82 15.75
C PRO A 91 0.32 -24.25 15.64
N SER A 92 1.06 -25.13 14.98
CA SER A 92 0.87 -26.58 15.12
C SER A 92 1.36 -27.01 16.50
N LYS A 93 0.43 -27.44 17.36
CA LYS A 93 0.72 -28.21 18.57
C LYS A 93 1.36 -29.52 18.15
N GLU A 94 2.43 -29.95 18.81
CA GLU A 94 2.72 -31.38 18.88
C GLU A 94 3.49 -31.76 20.15
N GLU A 95 3.01 -32.86 20.71
CA GLU A 95 3.31 -33.41 22.01
C GLU A 95 4.55 -34.31 21.96
N LYS A 96 5.35 -34.22 23.02
CA LYS A 96 6.02 -35.28 23.79
C LYS A 96 6.09 -36.71 23.17
N ASN A 97 7.32 -37.26 23.15
CA ASN A 97 7.78 -38.63 23.51
C ASN A 97 8.88 -39.09 22.51
N ALA A 98 10.16 -39.19 22.88
CA ALA A 98 10.87 -40.16 23.72
C ALA A 98 11.57 -41.29 22.93
N SER A 99 12.88 -41.43 23.22
CA SER A 99 13.83 -42.53 22.97
C SER A 99 14.45 -42.66 21.55
N THR A 100 15.76 -42.38 21.40
CA THR A 100 16.94 -43.30 21.49
C THR A 100 17.17 -43.98 20.13
N VAL A 101 18.26 -43.73 19.39
CA VAL A 101 19.60 -44.33 19.52
C VAL A 101 20.64 -43.48 18.75
N GLU A 102 21.86 -43.48 19.28
CA GLU A 102 23.09 -42.77 18.92
C GLU A 102 23.61 -42.95 17.48
N SER A 103 24.22 -41.90 16.93
CA SER A 103 25.50 -42.04 16.23
C SER A 103 26.32 -40.74 16.26
N SER A 104 27.38 -40.82 17.05
CA SER A 104 28.59 -40.02 17.21
C SER A 104 29.02 -39.09 16.05
N GLN A 105 29.07 -37.77 16.31
CA GLN A 105 30.30 -36.97 16.16
C GLN A 105 30.17 -35.61 16.88
N ALA A 106 31.31 -35.12 17.34
CA ALA A 106 31.48 -34.32 18.54
C ALA A 106 31.31 -32.80 18.37
N THR A 107 30.68 -32.18 19.39
CA THR A 107 30.98 -30.89 20.08
C THR A 107 31.24 -29.63 19.24
N THR A 108 30.55 -28.48 19.38
CA THR A 108 29.81 -27.87 20.52
C THR A 108 29.03 -26.62 20.07
N ARG A 109 27.69 -26.66 20.20
CA ARG A 109 26.68 -25.70 20.75
C ARG A 109 26.90 -24.15 20.66
N PRO A 110 25.86 -23.27 20.60
CA PRO A 110 24.41 -23.46 20.36
C PRO A 110 23.93 -22.77 19.06
N GLN A 111 22.89 -23.31 18.41
CA GLN A 111 22.03 -22.53 17.52
C GLN A 111 21.33 -21.44 18.34
N ARG A 112 22.02 -20.32 18.51
CA ARG A 112 21.34 -19.04 18.68
C ARG A 112 20.57 -18.82 17.40
N THR A 113 19.29 -18.55 17.53
CA THR A 113 18.43 -17.95 16.50
C THR A 113 19.03 -16.60 16.11
N ARG A 114 20.14 -16.63 15.36
CA ARG A 114 20.71 -15.47 14.70
C ARG A 114 19.74 -15.14 13.58
N LYS A 115 19.12 -13.96 13.65
CA LYS A 115 18.53 -13.29 12.49
C LYS A 115 19.44 -13.59 11.29
N ALA A 116 18.92 -14.23 10.25
CA ALA A 116 19.71 -14.68 9.12
C ALA A 116 20.43 -13.48 8.50
N SER A 117 21.71 -13.28 8.84
CA SER A 117 22.57 -12.33 8.16
C SER A 117 22.82 -12.91 6.78
N ARG A 118 22.20 -12.32 5.77
CA ARG A 118 22.44 -12.68 4.37
C ARG A 118 23.63 -11.86 3.89
N ASP A 119 24.71 -12.54 3.55
CA ASP A 119 25.85 -11.89 2.88
C ASP A 119 25.43 -11.53 1.44
N ILE A 120 25.86 -10.37 0.95
CA ILE A 120 25.54 -9.85 -0.39
C ILE A 120 26.83 -9.74 -1.19
N TYR A 121 26.81 -10.21 -2.44
CA TYR A 121 27.91 -10.09 -3.39
C TYR A 121 27.55 -9.09 -4.49
N ILE A 122 28.47 -8.19 -4.82
CA ILE A 122 28.29 -7.15 -5.84
C ILE A 122 29.55 -7.11 -6.72
N GLU A 123 29.39 -7.35 -8.01
CA GLU A 123 30.46 -7.17 -9.00
C GLU A 123 30.48 -5.73 -9.51
N VAL A 124 31.66 -5.14 -9.54
CA VAL A 124 31.87 -3.75 -9.97
C VAL A 124 33.08 -3.66 -10.89
N SER A 125 33.11 -2.61 -11.70
CA SER A 125 34.33 -2.26 -12.44
C SER A 125 35.42 -1.76 -11.46
N PRO A 126 36.70 -1.77 -11.85
CA PRO A 126 37.75 -1.19 -11.02
C PRO A 126 37.48 0.30 -10.73
N GLY A 127 37.65 0.71 -9.48
CA GLY A 127 37.42 2.09 -9.06
C GLY A 127 37.20 2.24 -7.55
N THR A 128 37.01 3.48 -7.11
CA THR A 128 36.76 3.83 -5.71
C THR A 128 35.24 3.93 -5.45
N TYR A 129 34.77 3.20 -4.44
CA TYR A 129 33.34 3.09 -4.10
C TYR A 129 33.08 3.50 -2.66
N SER A 130 31.94 4.14 -2.43
CA SER A 130 31.40 4.44 -1.09
C SER A 130 30.19 3.56 -0.83
N ILE A 131 30.29 2.67 0.15
CA ILE A 131 29.31 1.62 0.42
C ILE A 131 28.69 1.91 1.78
N THR A 132 27.39 2.14 1.80
CA THR A 132 26.64 2.50 3.02
C THR A 132 25.60 1.44 3.34
N ALA A 133 25.65 0.91 4.56
CA ALA A 133 24.64 0.01 5.09
C ALA A 133 23.85 0.72 6.22
N THR A 134 22.54 0.47 6.28
CA THR A 134 21.63 1.13 7.23
C THR A 134 20.76 0.08 7.92
N SER A 135 20.65 0.12 9.26
CA SER A 135 19.72 -0.74 10.01
C SER A 135 18.33 -0.12 10.15
N GLU A 136 17.37 -0.94 10.60
CA GLU A 136 15.98 -0.53 10.86
C GLU A 136 15.90 0.63 11.88
N ASP A 137 16.82 0.66 12.84
CA ASP A 137 16.95 1.73 13.84
C ASP A 137 17.61 3.01 13.29
N MET A 138 17.77 3.12 11.97
CA MET A 138 18.37 4.25 11.25
C MET A 138 19.87 4.46 11.55
N VAL A 139 20.56 3.47 12.10
CA VAL A 139 22.03 3.49 12.25
C VAL A 139 22.67 3.28 10.88
N LYS A 140 23.61 4.14 10.50
CA LYS A 140 24.32 4.10 9.21
C LYS A 140 25.80 3.83 9.43
N GLN A 141 26.37 2.95 8.62
CA GLN A 141 27.81 2.74 8.55
C GLN A 141 28.24 2.80 7.08
N THR A 142 29.26 3.61 6.80
CA THR A 142 29.79 3.84 5.46
C THR A 142 31.26 3.46 5.40
N HIS A 143 31.65 2.68 4.39
CA HIS A 143 33.02 2.33 4.07
C HIS A 143 33.38 2.84 2.69
N VAL A 144 34.58 3.43 2.54
CA VAL A 144 35.14 3.80 1.23
C VAL A 144 36.24 2.81 0.90
N VAL A 145 36.13 2.16 -0.25
CA VAL A 145 37.06 1.13 -0.71
C VAL A 145 37.52 1.41 -2.12
N ASP A 146 38.78 1.10 -2.40
CA ASP A 146 39.33 1.10 -3.75
C ASP A 146 39.42 -0.35 -4.26
N VAL A 147 38.75 -0.64 -5.37
CA VAL A 147 38.65 -1.99 -5.94
C VAL A 147 39.50 -2.07 -7.20
N SER A 148 40.53 -2.91 -7.17
CA SER A 148 41.35 -3.22 -8.34
C SER A 148 40.76 -4.36 -9.18
N ALA A 149 41.18 -4.49 -10.44
CA ALA A 149 40.71 -5.56 -11.32
C ALA A 149 41.03 -6.96 -10.76
N GLY A 150 40.00 -7.81 -10.62
CA GLY A 150 40.10 -9.16 -10.06
C GLY A 150 40.22 -9.21 -8.53
N GLN A 151 40.11 -8.08 -7.83
CA GLN A 151 40.11 -8.01 -6.38
C GLN A 151 38.70 -8.20 -5.80
N SER A 152 38.59 -8.96 -4.71
CA SER A 152 37.39 -9.05 -3.88
C SER A 152 37.67 -8.47 -2.50
N ILE A 153 36.73 -7.71 -1.95
CA ILE A 153 36.84 -7.10 -0.62
C ILE A 153 35.62 -7.49 0.21
N ASP A 154 35.85 -8.19 1.31
CA ASP A 154 34.80 -8.58 2.24
C ASP A 154 34.56 -7.46 3.26
N LEU A 155 33.34 -6.92 3.28
CA LEU A 155 32.94 -5.86 4.20
C LEU A 155 31.92 -6.39 5.20
N THR A 156 32.23 -6.23 6.49
CA THR A 156 31.30 -6.51 7.58
C THR A 156 30.75 -5.20 8.14
N PHE A 157 29.43 -5.07 8.16
CA PHE A 157 28.75 -3.94 8.79
C PHE A 157 28.17 -4.35 10.14
N VAL A 158 28.47 -3.58 11.18
CA VAL A 158 27.93 -3.73 12.53
C VAL A 158 26.96 -2.56 12.75
N LEU A 159 25.67 -2.82 12.47
CA LEU A 159 24.60 -1.83 12.45
C LEU A 159 23.57 -2.03 13.57
#